data_AF-A0A958R2Q8-F1
#
_entry.id   AF-A0A958R2Q8-F1
#
_cell.length_a   1.000
_cell.length_b   1.000
_cell.length_c   1.000
_cell.angle_alpha   90.00
_cell.angle_beta   90.00
_cell.angle_gamma   90.00
#
_symmetry.space_group_name_H-M   'P 1'
#
loop_
_entity.id
_entity.type
_entity.pdbx_description
1 polymer ?
#
loop_
_entity_poly.entity_id
_entity_poly.type
_entity_poly.pdbx_seq_one_letter_code
_entity_poly.pdbx_strand_id
1 'polypeptide(L)'
;MWVIRVLSGPQAGQTYKLSEGTNVIGREPGCDIILASGGVSKQHCKIDVFDGKLIITDLGSRNGTFVNGVKVQSIRLQGAEKIALHDVIVDINKATVAAPAFGGGAGYQQGIPGGGPHYQGNVAYQYNPGYAQQPGPQAGPQAVHHGAPGASAQAQGKPTLFKLAQKYIDDVALPGVYKLPEIMEFKWVLALFMGAFIFFVTSLSAVPLMRILKASIEKESQRRALTIARTLAKVNRAPLSQGMESAINVDIASREPGVEQALIIDSVDGNIKAPASRAGQVPDLPFIHEARREGKEVVTQIDDGTIGALVPIEFYNPETGSQAVTAYAAVIYNMGSLAVDDSRTLSLFIQTFFIALIVGSILFFFLYKAIEFPIRSLNVQLDRALKENRDDLKTSYLFPPLQKLVSNINSALSRMGGDDMGGGRAMEYDRSSELSNLVQLVGFGCMGITAHDNTIQAVNPEFESRTGMHSQDLVFQTVDKINDQALRLNIADLIERCTQTPYQIATNSLEISGETYEIAAQAVHGSENVSYFLITLLPGPSGGEIV
;
A
#
# COMPACT_ATOMS: atom_id res chain seq x y z
N MET A 1 -31.99 1.77 40.68
CA MET A 1 -31.75 0.59 39.81
C MET A 1 -30.40 0.76 39.14
N TRP A 2 -29.53 -0.25 39.21
CA TRP A 2 -28.18 -0.21 38.65
C TRP A 2 -28.13 -0.93 37.30
N VAL A 3 -27.29 -0.45 36.40
CA VAL A 3 -27.09 -1.01 35.07
C VAL A 3 -25.60 -1.14 34.82
N ILE A 4 -25.18 -2.30 34.35
CA ILE A 4 -23.84 -2.51 33.79
C ILE A 4 -23.88 -2.18 32.31
N ARG A 5 -22.95 -1.35 31.83
CA ARG A 5 -22.73 -1.12 30.40
C ARG A 5 -21.41 -1.73 29.99
N VAL A 6 -21.41 -2.46 28.89
CA VAL A 6 -20.19 -3.00 28.31
C VAL A 6 -19.54 -1.94 27.43
N LEU A 7 -18.32 -1.54 27.78
CA LEU A 7 -17.55 -0.50 27.09
C LEU A 7 -16.58 -1.09 26.06
N SER A 8 -16.09 -2.33 26.26
CA SER A 8 -15.19 -3.01 25.33
C SER A 8 -15.48 -4.51 25.22
N GLY A 9 -14.92 -5.16 24.20
CA GLY A 9 -15.10 -6.58 23.92
C GLY A 9 -16.26 -6.88 22.95
N PRO A 10 -16.56 -8.18 22.69
CA PRO A 10 -17.51 -8.60 21.65
C PRO A 10 -18.94 -8.08 21.83
N GLN A 11 -19.29 -7.66 23.05
CA GLN A 11 -20.62 -7.17 23.42
C GLN A 11 -20.62 -5.67 23.77
N ALA A 12 -19.62 -4.90 23.30
CA ALA A 12 -19.57 -3.46 23.50
C ALA A 12 -20.88 -2.77 23.07
N GLY A 13 -21.36 -1.85 23.91
CA GLY A 13 -22.63 -1.15 23.75
C GLY A 13 -23.83 -1.84 24.41
N GLN A 14 -23.72 -3.11 24.79
CA GLN A 14 -24.80 -3.80 25.51
C GLN A 14 -24.93 -3.33 26.96
N THR A 15 -26.14 -3.42 27.49
CA THR A 15 -26.45 -3.07 28.87
C THR A 15 -27.21 -4.19 29.59
N TYR A 16 -26.86 -4.42 30.84
CA TYR A 16 -27.43 -5.45 31.70
C TYR A 16 -27.94 -4.82 32.98
N LYS A 17 -29.17 -5.18 33.38
CA LYS A 17 -29.75 -4.73 34.65
C LYS A 17 -29.18 -5.56 35.80
N LEU A 18 -28.78 -4.90 36.87
CA LEU A 18 -28.43 -5.57 38.12
C LEU A 18 -29.69 -5.71 38.98
N SER A 19 -29.96 -6.94 39.41
CA SER A 19 -31.05 -7.28 40.33
C SER A 19 -30.59 -7.12 41.78
N GLU A 20 -31.52 -6.92 42.70
CA GLU A 20 -31.21 -6.98 44.14
C GLU A 20 -30.71 -8.39 44.50
N GLY A 21 -29.69 -8.50 45.34
CA GLY A 21 -29.01 -9.76 45.65
C GLY A 21 -27.74 -9.99 44.81
N THR A 22 -27.35 -11.26 44.66
CA THR A 22 -26.12 -11.65 43.97
C THR A 22 -26.34 -11.73 42.45
N ASN A 23 -25.46 -11.08 41.69
CA ASN A 23 -25.41 -11.15 40.23
C ASN A 23 -24.04 -11.69 39.80
N VAL A 24 -24.01 -12.88 39.21
CA VAL A 24 -22.78 -13.54 38.74
C VAL A 24 -22.48 -13.11 37.31
N ILE A 25 -21.22 -12.73 37.07
CA ILE A 25 -20.72 -12.27 35.78
C ILE A 25 -19.65 -13.25 35.28
N GLY A 26 -19.81 -13.73 34.06
CA GLY A 26 -18.87 -14.69 33.47
C GLY A 26 -19.21 -15.04 32.04
N ARG A 27 -18.42 -15.94 31.44
CA ARG A 27 -18.65 -16.40 30.06
C ARG A 27 -19.65 -17.55 29.96
N GLU A 28 -19.91 -18.27 31.06
CA GLU A 28 -20.77 -19.46 31.01
C GLU A 28 -22.25 -19.10 30.87
N PRO A 29 -23.05 -19.85 30.07
CA PRO A 29 -24.49 -19.59 29.90
C PRO A 29 -25.35 -19.63 31.18
N GLY A 30 -24.80 -20.03 32.33
CA GLY A 30 -25.47 -20.02 33.63
C GLY A 30 -25.21 -18.79 34.51
N CYS A 31 -24.46 -17.79 34.01
CA CYS A 31 -24.25 -16.52 34.72
C CYS A 31 -25.44 -15.57 34.51
N ASP A 32 -25.73 -14.71 35.49
CA ASP A 32 -26.76 -13.68 35.37
C ASP A 32 -26.40 -12.64 34.29
N ILE A 33 -25.10 -12.37 34.13
CA ILE A 33 -24.56 -11.53 33.06
C ILE A 33 -23.52 -12.34 32.28
N ILE A 34 -23.87 -12.65 31.03
CA ILE A 34 -23.05 -13.48 30.14
C ILE A 34 -22.19 -12.59 29.25
N LEU A 35 -20.88 -12.65 29.46
CA LEU A 35 -19.85 -11.96 28.69
C LEU A 35 -19.10 -12.98 27.81
N ALA A 36 -19.44 -13.04 26.53
CA ALA A 36 -18.94 -13.96 25.53
C ALA A 36 -17.52 -13.60 25.04
N SER A 37 -16.56 -13.44 25.96
CA SER A 37 -15.15 -13.27 25.64
C SER A 37 -14.27 -14.38 26.22
N GLY A 38 -13.33 -14.87 25.41
CA GLY A 38 -12.35 -15.88 25.80
C GLY A 38 -11.47 -15.49 27.00
N GLY A 39 -11.28 -14.19 27.24
CA GLY A 39 -10.56 -13.65 28.39
C GLY A 39 -11.35 -13.65 29.70
N VAL A 40 -12.68 -13.79 29.61
CA VAL A 40 -13.57 -13.87 30.77
C VAL A 40 -13.70 -15.34 31.21
N SER A 41 -13.61 -15.56 32.52
CA SER A 41 -13.68 -16.88 33.14
C SER A 41 -15.12 -17.38 33.16
N LYS A 42 -15.34 -18.69 33.31
CA LYS A 42 -16.69 -19.29 33.30
C LYS A 42 -17.64 -18.58 34.28
N GLN A 43 -17.19 -18.47 35.53
CA GLN A 43 -17.68 -17.52 36.52
C GLN A 43 -16.47 -16.65 36.90
N HIS A 44 -16.52 -15.35 36.63
CA HIS A 44 -15.34 -14.49 36.75
C HIS A 44 -15.42 -13.65 38.01
N CYS A 45 -16.53 -12.95 38.22
CA CYS A 45 -16.78 -12.18 39.42
C CYS A 45 -18.28 -12.19 39.76
N LYS A 46 -18.62 -11.74 40.95
CA LYS A 46 -20.00 -11.47 41.34
C LYS A 46 -20.15 -10.05 41.85
N ILE A 47 -21.35 -9.50 41.69
CA ILE A 47 -21.74 -8.22 42.26
C ILE A 47 -22.95 -8.44 43.16
N ASP A 48 -22.75 -8.20 44.44
CA ASP A 48 -23.81 -8.21 45.45
C ASP A 48 -24.42 -6.82 45.57
N VAL A 49 -25.73 -6.72 45.32
CA VAL A 49 -26.52 -5.50 45.43
C VAL A 49 -27.41 -5.58 46.65
N PHE A 50 -27.22 -4.69 47.62
CA PHE A 50 -28.06 -4.61 48.81
C PHE A 50 -28.18 -3.16 49.28
N ASP A 51 -29.40 -2.70 49.57
CA ASP A 51 -29.66 -1.37 50.14
C ASP A 51 -28.98 -0.23 49.34
N GLY A 52 -28.99 -0.35 48.01
CA GLY A 52 -28.38 0.61 47.09
C GLY A 52 -26.84 0.61 47.05
N LYS A 53 -26.18 -0.30 47.77
CA LYS A 53 -24.72 -0.51 47.76
C LYS A 53 -24.33 -1.66 46.83
N LEU A 54 -23.11 -1.58 46.31
CA LEU A 54 -22.54 -2.56 45.39
C LEU A 54 -21.24 -3.10 45.98
N ILE A 55 -21.09 -4.42 46.05
CA ILE A 55 -19.81 -5.07 46.37
C ILE A 55 -19.46 -6.00 45.22
N ILE A 56 -18.30 -5.79 44.61
CA ILE A 56 -17.74 -6.72 43.61
C ILE A 56 -16.76 -7.66 44.28
N THR A 57 -16.81 -8.94 43.92
CA THR A 57 -15.90 -9.98 44.42
C THR A 57 -15.43 -10.84 43.27
N ASP A 58 -14.11 -11.02 43.14
CA ASP A 58 -13.52 -11.95 42.17
C ASP A 58 -13.74 -13.41 42.62
N LEU A 59 -14.14 -14.29 41.70
CA LEU A 59 -14.46 -15.69 41.97
C LEU A 59 -13.29 -16.64 41.66
N GLY A 60 -12.05 -16.16 41.79
CA GLY A 60 -10.86 -16.92 41.40
C GLY A 60 -10.65 -16.92 39.90
N SER A 61 -10.91 -15.79 39.25
CA SER A 61 -10.79 -15.68 37.80
C SER A 61 -9.34 -15.84 37.35
N ARG A 62 -9.13 -16.44 36.16
CA ARG A 62 -7.79 -16.67 35.61
C ARG A 62 -6.99 -15.36 35.44
N ASN A 63 -7.67 -14.29 35.04
CA ASN A 63 -7.05 -13.01 34.70
C ASN A 63 -7.20 -11.95 35.78
N GLY A 64 -8.02 -12.19 36.83
CA GLY A 64 -8.32 -11.23 37.87
C GLY A 64 -9.38 -10.20 37.48
N THR A 65 -10.09 -9.70 38.49
CA THR A 65 -11.00 -8.55 38.40
C THR A 65 -10.26 -7.28 38.78
N PHE A 66 -10.39 -6.22 37.98
CA PHE A 66 -9.78 -4.92 38.25
C PHE A 66 -10.83 -3.84 38.36
N VAL A 67 -10.66 -2.92 39.32
CA VAL A 67 -11.50 -1.73 39.48
C VAL A 67 -10.59 -0.51 39.37
N ASN A 68 -10.85 0.35 38.38
CA ASN A 68 -10.01 1.51 38.04
C ASN A 68 -8.51 1.16 37.90
N GLY A 69 -8.22 0.00 37.32
CA GLY A 69 -6.84 -0.47 37.07
C GLY A 69 -6.18 -1.20 38.24
N VAL A 70 -6.80 -1.25 39.42
CA VAL A 70 -6.28 -1.98 40.58
C VAL A 70 -6.93 -3.37 40.64
N LYS A 71 -6.11 -4.42 40.74
CA LYS A 71 -6.61 -5.80 40.93
C LYS A 71 -7.24 -5.92 42.31
N VAL A 72 -8.47 -6.43 42.39
CA VAL A 72 -9.20 -6.56 43.64
C VAL A 72 -9.67 -7.98 43.86
N GLN A 73 -9.68 -8.41 45.12
CA GLN A 73 -10.33 -9.65 45.52
C GLN A 73 -11.79 -9.39 45.92
N SER A 74 -12.04 -8.32 46.68
CA SER A 74 -13.38 -7.82 46.99
C SER A 74 -13.30 -6.32 47.33
N ILE A 75 -14.18 -5.50 46.77
CA ILE A 75 -14.25 -4.07 47.07
C ILE A 75 -15.68 -3.54 46.93
N ARG A 76 -16.00 -2.51 47.71
CA ARG A 76 -17.25 -1.75 47.56
C ARG A 76 -17.14 -0.76 46.40
N LEU A 77 -18.14 -0.73 45.54
CA LEU A 77 -18.26 0.23 44.44
C LEU A 77 -19.16 1.41 44.85
N GLN A 78 -18.81 2.60 44.38
CA GLN A 78 -19.51 3.87 44.58
C GLN A 78 -20.42 4.22 43.39
N GLY A 79 -20.21 3.57 42.23
CA GLY A 79 -20.89 3.86 40.97
C GLY A 79 -20.08 4.87 40.16
N ALA A 80 -19.91 4.59 38.86
CA ALA A 80 -19.00 5.24 37.90
C ALA A 80 -17.56 4.67 37.81
N GLU A 81 -17.19 3.67 38.59
CA GLU A 81 -15.93 2.96 38.38
C GLU A 81 -15.93 2.10 37.10
N LYS A 82 -14.76 1.98 36.48
CA LYS A 82 -14.53 1.06 35.37
C LYS A 82 -14.02 -0.26 35.92
N ILE A 83 -14.69 -1.34 35.55
CA ILE A 83 -14.33 -2.70 35.96
C ILE A 83 -13.78 -3.41 34.73
N ALA A 84 -12.57 -3.95 34.83
CA ALA A 84 -11.96 -4.73 33.76
C ALA A 84 -11.95 -6.23 34.14
N LEU A 85 -12.48 -7.04 33.22
CA LEU A 85 -12.52 -8.49 33.26
C LEU A 85 -11.73 -8.99 32.04
N HIS A 86 -10.40 -8.87 32.12
CA HIS A 86 -9.47 -9.01 31.00
C HIS A 86 -9.69 -8.00 29.87
N ASP A 87 -10.24 -8.43 28.73
CA ASP A 87 -10.47 -7.63 27.51
C ASP A 87 -11.85 -6.95 27.49
N VAL A 88 -12.71 -7.30 28.46
CA VAL A 88 -14.03 -6.70 28.64
C VAL A 88 -13.97 -5.65 29.76
N ILE A 89 -14.21 -4.40 29.40
CA ILE A 89 -14.36 -3.28 30.33
C ILE A 89 -15.85 -2.99 30.45
N VAL A 90 -16.33 -2.84 31.67
CA VAL A 90 -17.69 -2.43 31.97
C VAL A 90 -17.71 -1.22 32.90
N ASP A 91 -18.75 -0.41 32.83
CA ASP A 91 -19.07 0.56 33.87
C ASP A 91 -20.38 0.21 34.57
N ILE A 92 -20.58 0.78 35.77
CA ILE A 92 -21.84 0.64 36.50
C ILE A 92 -22.42 2.01 36.76
N ASN A 93 -23.65 2.21 36.29
CA ASN A 93 -24.38 3.47 36.38
C ASN A 93 -25.76 3.27 37.01
N LYS A 94 -26.27 4.28 37.73
CA LYS A 94 -27.69 4.31 38.12
C LYS A 94 -28.54 4.60 36.89
N ALA A 95 -29.59 3.83 36.66
CA ALA A 95 -30.51 4.05 35.55
C ALA A 95 -31.20 5.42 35.68
N THR A 96 -30.85 6.37 34.81
CA THR A 96 -31.66 7.57 34.58
C THR A 96 -32.72 7.23 33.54
N VAL A 97 -34.00 7.39 33.88
CA VAL A 97 -35.12 7.13 32.97
C VAL A 97 -35.18 8.26 31.94
N ALA A 98 -34.81 7.99 30.69
CA ALA A 98 -35.18 8.80 29.55
C ALA A 98 -35.29 7.89 28.31
N ALA A 99 -36.52 7.65 27.85
CA ALA A 99 -36.80 7.15 26.52
C ALA A 99 -36.71 8.31 25.52
N PRO A 100 -36.36 8.03 24.26
CA PRO A 100 -37.35 8.29 23.22
C PRO A 100 -37.54 7.14 22.24
N ALA A 101 -38.71 7.21 21.60
CA ALA A 101 -39.31 6.24 20.72
C ALA A 101 -38.90 6.41 19.25
N PHE A 102 -38.88 5.28 18.54
CA PHE A 102 -39.31 5.09 17.15
C PHE A 102 -39.89 3.66 17.12
N GLY A 103 -41.09 3.31 16.65
CA GLY A 103 -42.07 4.05 15.85
C GLY A 103 -42.53 3.24 14.63
N GLY A 104 -43.26 2.13 14.85
CA GLY A 104 -44.17 1.44 13.90
C GLY A 104 -43.54 0.55 12.80
N GLY A 105 -43.98 -0.67 12.46
CA GLY A 105 -45.15 -1.46 12.87
C GLY A 105 -45.98 -1.94 11.66
N ALA A 106 -46.08 -3.26 11.47
CA ALA A 106 -47.12 -4.09 10.80
C ALA A 106 -46.49 -5.15 9.85
N GLY A 107 -46.77 -6.45 9.90
CA GLY A 107 -47.66 -7.28 10.72
C GLY A 107 -47.52 -8.78 10.31
N TYR A 108 -47.88 -9.65 11.27
CA TYR A 108 -48.19 -11.11 11.29
C TYR A 108 -48.32 -11.88 9.94
N GLN A 109 -48.07 -13.19 9.79
CA GLN A 109 -48.32 -14.34 10.67
C GLN A 109 -47.69 -15.65 10.09
N GLN A 110 -47.70 -16.70 10.94
CA GLN A 110 -47.03 -18.01 10.85
C GLN A 110 -47.34 -18.91 9.64
N GLY A 111 -46.35 -19.78 9.33
CA GLY A 111 -46.55 -21.07 8.64
C GLY A 111 -45.24 -21.83 8.41
N ILE A 112 -44.94 -22.85 9.22
CA ILE A 112 -43.91 -23.88 8.97
C ILE A 112 -44.55 -24.96 8.07
N PRO A 113 -43.84 -25.51 7.06
CA PRO A 113 -43.20 -26.83 7.23
C PRO A 113 -41.77 -26.89 6.66
N GLY A 114 -40.98 -27.81 7.24
CA GLY A 114 -39.55 -27.93 7.04
C GLY A 114 -39.10 -28.51 5.70
N GLY A 115 -37.79 -28.39 5.48
CA GLY A 115 -37.10 -28.87 4.29
C GLY A 115 -35.72 -28.21 4.18
N GLY A 116 -34.81 -28.55 5.09
CA GLY A 116 -33.43 -28.07 5.02
C GLY A 116 -32.62 -28.84 3.97
N PRO A 117 -31.77 -28.17 3.18
CA PRO A 117 -30.62 -28.82 2.57
C PRO A 117 -29.39 -28.61 3.45
N HIS A 118 -28.78 -29.74 3.76
CA HIS A 118 -27.45 -29.93 4.31
C HIS A 118 -26.39 -29.05 3.62
N TYR A 119 -25.51 -28.43 4.40
CA TYR A 119 -24.19 -28.02 3.94
C TYR A 119 -23.14 -28.93 4.59
N GLN A 120 -22.56 -29.76 3.74
CA GLN A 120 -21.55 -30.77 4.03
C GLN A 120 -20.16 -30.12 3.98
N GLY A 121 -19.29 -30.53 4.91
CA GLY A 121 -18.05 -29.86 5.24
C GLY A 121 -16.98 -29.84 4.15
N ASN A 122 -16.12 -28.82 4.23
CA ASN A 122 -14.86 -28.77 3.51
C ASN A 122 -13.70 -29.24 4.41
N VAL A 123 -13.24 -30.45 4.06
CA VAL A 123 -11.85 -30.93 4.00
C VAL A 123 -10.80 -30.16 4.81
N ALA A 124 -10.39 -30.80 5.90
CA ALA A 124 -9.13 -30.56 6.58
C ALA A 124 -7.95 -31.01 5.70
N TYR A 125 -6.90 -30.18 5.63
CA TYR A 125 -5.58 -30.63 5.19
C TYR A 125 -4.98 -31.52 6.28
N GLN A 126 -4.95 -32.82 6.02
CA GLN A 126 -4.29 -33.81 6.87
C GLN A 126 -2.78 -33.76 6.63
N TYR A 127 -2.06 -33.28 7.64
CA TYR A 127 -0.61 -33.34 7.78
C TYR A 127 -0.16 -34.80 7.93
N ASN A 128 0.78 -35.26 7.10
CA ASN A 128 1.35 -36.61 7.14
C ASN A 128 2.80 -36.55 7.66
N PRO A 129 3.12 -37.09 8.85
CA PRO A 129 4.48 -37.25 9.32
C PRO A 129 4.98 -38.68 9.05
N GLY A 130 6.29 -38.83 8.82
CA GLY A 130 6.97 -40.10 9.06
C GLY A 130 7.82 -40.61 7.91
N TYR A 131 9.10 -40.25 7.94
CA TYR A 131 10.16 -41.15 7.48
C TYR A 131 10.36 -42.22 8.56
N ALA A 132 10.07 -43.48 8.24
CA ALA A 132 10.61 -44.63 8.96
C ALA A 132 10.69 -45.85 8.04
N GLN A 133 11.93 -46.34 7.97
CA GLN A 133 12.50 -47.59 7.45
C GLN A 133 11.53 -48.76 7.18
N GLN A 134 11.69 -49.38 6.01
CA GLN A 134 11.17 -50.73 5.73
C GLN A 134 12.31 -51.72 5.39
N PRO A 135 12.12 -53.02 5.64
CA PRO A 135 13.16 -54.03 5.78
C PRO A 135 13.62 -54.61 4.44
N GLY A 136 14.86 -55.11 4.41
CA GLY A 136 15.50 -55.67 3.21
C GLY A 136 14.87 -56.97 2.68
N PRO A 137 14.94 -57.22 1.36
CA PRO A 137 14.71 -58.54 0.79
C PRO A 137 15.98 -59.41 0.88
N GLN A 138 15.77 -60.67 1.24
CA GLN A 138 16.77 -61.72 1.42
C GLN A 138 17.59 -62.01 0.15
N ALA A 139 18.86 -62.34 0.36
CA ALA A 139 19.80 -62.79 -0.65
C ALA A 139 19.47 -64.21 -1.15
N GLY A 140 19.47 -64.38 -2.48
CA GLY A 140 19.59 -65.65 -3.20
C GLY A 140 20.67 -65.51 -4.28
N PRO A 141 21.42 -66.57 -4.62
CA PRO A 141 22.79 -66.46 -5.11
C PRO A 141 22.94 -65.98 -6.56
N GLN A 142 24.07 -65.31 -6.76
CA GLN A 142 24.53 -64.61 -7.96
C GLN A 142 24.52 -65.46 -9.23
N ALA A 143 24.07 -64.87 -10.33
CA ALA A 143 24.46 -65.24 -11.69
C ALA A 143 25.13 -64.04 -12.36
N VAL A 144 26.38 -64.22 -12.75
CA VAL A 144 27.27 -63.25 -13.37
C VAL A 144 26.88 -63.07 -14.85
N HIS A 145 26.62 -61.84 -15.30
CA HIS A 145 26.73 -61.51 -16.72
C HIS A 145 27.28 -60.08 -16.92
N HIS A 146 28.40 -60.03 -17.64
CA HIS A 146 29.10 -58.83 -18.09
C HIS A 146 28.29 -58.06 -19.15
N GLY A 147 28.29 -56.73 -19.07
CA GLY A 147 27.84 -55.83 -20.13
C GLY A 147 28.24 -54.38 -19.84
N ALA A 148 29.01 -53.79 -20.74
CA ALA A 148 29.67 -52.48 -20.66
C ALA A 148 28.70 -51.26 -20.60
N PRO A 149 29.17 -50.06 -20.19
CA PRO A 149 28.31 -48.91 -19.89
C PRO A 149 27.87 -48.16 -21.16
N GLY A 150 26.57 -48.12 -21.42
CA GLY A 150 25.95 -47.20 -22.37
C GLY A 150 25.63 -45.87 -21.69
N ALA A 151 26.44 -44.85 -21.95
CA ALA A 151 26.15 -43.47 -21.58
C ALA A 151 24.97 -42.93 -22.42
N SER A 152 23.80 -42.78 -21.81
CA SER A 152 22.73 -41.93 -22.35
C SER A 152 22.92 -40.51 -21.83
N ALA A 153 23.77 -39.76 -22.53
CA ALA A 153 23.83 -38.31 -22.43
C ALA A 153 22.46 -37.73 -22.86
N GLN A 154 21.65 -37.31 -21.90
CA GLN A 154 20.45 -36.53 -22.17
C GLN A 154 20.88 -35.16 -22.71
N ALA A 155 20.57 -34.92 -23.98
CA ALA A 155 20.79 -33.65 -24.65
C ALA A 155 19.99 -32.53 -23.95
N GLN A 156 20.70 -31.61 -23.29
CA GLN A 156 20.15 -30.36 -22.78
C GLN A 156 19.77 -29.46 -23.96
N GLY A 157 18.48 -29.44 -24.31
CA GLY A 157 17.93 -28.44 -25.23
C GLY A 157 18.07 -27.03 -24.65
N LYS A 158 18.46 -26.06 -25.49
CA LYS A 158 18.56 -24.64 -25.10
C LYS A 158 17.28 -24.20 -24.39
N PRO A 159 17.37 -23.44 -23.28
CA PRO A 159 16.18 -23.03 -22.54
C PRO A 159 15.27 -22.18 -23.43
N THR A 160 13.97 -22.49 -23.42
CA THR A 160 12.95 -21.71 -24.11
C THR A 160 12.93 -20.27 -23.59
N LEU A 161 12.59 -19.29 -24.44
CA LEU A 161 12.51 -17.86 -24.06
C LEU A 161 11.69 -17.62 -22.80
N PHE A 162 10.59 -18.37 -22.62
CA PHE A 162 9.78 -18.32 -21.41
C PHE A 162 10.54 -18.77 -20.15
N LYS A 163 11.35 -19.83 -20.22
CA LYS A 163 12.18 -20.29 -19.09
C LYS A 163 13.28 -19.30 -18.74
N LEU A 164 13.87 -18.63 -19.74
CA LEU A 164 14.83 -17.55 -19.53
C LEU A 164 14.18 -16.34 -18.86
N ALA A 165 13.00 -15.94 -19.32
CA ALA A 165 12.25 -14.83 -18.72
C ALA A 165 11.82 -15.14 -17.27
N GLN A 166 11.30 -16.35 -17.03
CA GLN A 166 10.93 -16.80 -15.68
C GLN A 166 12.15 -16.78 -14.74
N LYS A 167 13.27 -17.34 -15.20
CA LYS A 167 14.52 -17.35 -14.44
C LYS A 167 14.99 -15.93 -14.11
N TYR A 168 14.91 -14.99 -15.06
CA TYR A 168 15.26 -13.59 -14.80
C TYR A 168 14.32 -12.92 -13.78
N ILE A 169 13.02 -13.18 -13.88
CA ILE A 169 12.02 -12.67 -12.92
C ILE A 169 12.36 -13.16 -11.51
N ASP A 170 12.64 -14.45 -11.37
CA ASP A 170 12.92 -15.08 -10.08
C ASP A 170 14.28 -14.68 -9.50
N ASP A 171 15.32 -14.63 -10.34
CA ASP A 171 16.70 -14.39 -9.88
C ASP A 171 17.05 -12.89 -9.73
N VAL A 172 16.39 -12.00 -10.48
CA VAL A 172 16.78 -10.57 -10.57
C VAL A 172 15.64 -9.64 -10.17
N ALA A 173 14.45 -9.78 -10.75
CA ALA A 173 13.38 -8.81 -10.57
C ALA A 173 12.71 -8.93 -9.19
N LEU A 174 12.30 -10.14 -8.79
CA LEU A 174 11.60 -10.37 -7.53
C LEU A 174 12.42 -10.01 -6.29
N PRO A 175 13.73 -10.34 -6.18
CA PRO A 175 14.54 -9.93 -5.04
C PRO A 175 14.59 -8.42 -4.85
N GLY A 176 14.64 -7.64 -5.94
CA GLY A 176 14.58 -6.19 -5.88
C GLY A 176 13.21 -5.70 -5.40
N VAL A 177 12.14 -6.27 -5.94
CA VAL A 177 10.76 -5.91 -5.58
C VAL A 177 10.44 -6.20 -4.12
N TYR A 178 10.93 -7.32 -3.57
CA TYR A 178 10.72 -7.67 -2.16
C TYR A 178 11.46 -6.76 -1.18
N LYS A 179 12.55 -6.12 -1.61
CA LYS A 179 13.29 -5.13 -0.81
C LYS A 179 12.66 -3.74 -0.84
N LEU A 180 11.76 -3.43 -1.78
CA LEU A 180 11.14 -2.10 -1.88
C LEU A 180 10.44 -1.69 -0.57
N PRO A 181 9.63 -2.55 0.08
CA PRO A 181 9.00 -2.20 1.35
C PRO A 181 9.97 -2.16 2.54
N GLU A 182 11.23 -2.58 2.39
CA GLU A 182 12.26 -2.45 3.43
C GLU A 182 12.99 -1.10 3.34
N ILE A 183 13.17 -0.57 2.12
CA ILE A 183 13.92 0.67 1.88
C ILE A 183 13.06 1.93 1.89
N MET A 184 11.75 1.81 1.63
CA MET A 184 10.82 2.93 1.61
C MET A 184 9.44 2.55 2.15
N GLU A 185 8.71 3.54 2.67
CA GLU A 185 7.35 3.31 3.15
C GLU A 185 6.43 2.78 2.05
N PHE A 186 5.50 1.89 2.43
CA PHE A 186 4.62 1.21 1.49
C PHE A 186 3.79 2.14 0.57
N LYS A 187 3.40 3.33 1.05
CA LYS A 187 2.69 4.34 0.23
C LYS A 187 3.53 4.85 -0.95
N TRP A 188 4.85 4.95 -0.78
CA TRP A 188 5.78 5.34 -1.84
C TRP A 188 6.07 4.21 -2.80
N VAL A 189 6.04 2.95 -2.35
CA VAL A 189 6.08 1.78 -3.23
C VAL A 189 4.88 1.80 -4.18
N LEU A 190 3.66 2.02 -3.66
CA LEU A 190 2.46 2.19 -4.49
C LEU A 190 2.59 3.34 -5.49
N ALA A 191 3.06 4.51 -5.04
CA ALA A 191 3.27 5.67 -5.89
C ALA A 191 4.30 5.40 -7.00
N LEU A 192 5.38 4.68 -6.70
CA LEU A 192 6.41 4.27 -7.65
C LEU A 192 5.83 3.37 -8.75
N PHE A 193 5.07 2.34 -8.40
CA PHE A 193 4.43 1.44 -9.38
C PHE A 193 3.40 2.17 -10.24
N MET A 194 2.60 3.06 -9.65
CA MET A 194 1.64 3.88 -10.38
C MET A 194 2.34 4.87 -11.34
N GLY A 195 3.39 5.54 -10.86
CA GLY A 195 4.21 6.45 -11.67
C GLY A 195 4.90 5.72 -12.82
N ALA A 196 5.45 4.53 -12.56
CA ALA A 196 6.03 3.68 -13.59
C ALA A 196 4.99 3.25 -14.62
N PHE A 197 3.78 2.86 -14.20
CA PHE A 197 2.69 2.53 -15.11
C PHE A 197 2.36 3.69 -16.03
N ILE A 198 2.11 4.88 -15.48
CA ILE A 198 1.82 6.08 -16.28
C ILE A 198 2.97 6.37 -17.24
N PHE A 199 4.21 6.39 -16.75
CA PHE A 199 5.38 6.68 -17.56
C PHE A 199 5.54 5.70 -18.73
N PHE A 200 5.48 4.39 -18.47
CA PHE A 200 5.66 3.37 -19.51
C PHE A 200 4.51 3.37 -20.49
N VAL A 201 3.26 3.47 -20.03
CA VAL A 201 2.09 3.54 -20.92
C VAL A 201 2.15 4.78 -21.78
N THR A 202 2.37 5.97 -21.20
CA THR A 202 2.50 7.20 -21.98
C THR A 202 3.66 7.14 -22.96
N SER A 203 4.83 6.67 -22.56
CA SER A 203 6.00 6.60 -23.45
C SER A 203 5.83 5.59 -24.58
N LEU A 204 5.34 4.39 -24.27
CA LEU A 204 5.13 3.32 -25.25
C LEU A 204 3.97 3.60 -26.20
N SER A 205 3.02 4.46 -25.80
CA SER A 205 1.89 4.84 -26.66
C SER A 205 2.13 6.13 -27.44
N ALA A 206 2.68 7.17 -26.81
CA ALA A 206 2.86 8.48 -27.45
C ALA A 206 3.92 8.46 -28.55
N VAL A 207 5.02 7.73 -28.36
CA VAL A 207 6.11 7.70 -29.35
C VAL A 207 5.67 7.03 -30.67
N PRO A 208 5.08 5.82 -30.68
CA PRO A 208 4.58 5.23 -31.91
C PRO A 208 3.46 6.05 -32.54
N LEU A 209 2.56 6.62 -31.72
CA LEU A 209 1.47 7.48 -32.18
C LEU A 209 2.02 8.67 -32.98
N MET A 210 2.99 9.39 -32.43
CA MET A 210 3.60 10.53 -33.11
C MET A 210 4.32 10.13 -34.40
N ARG A 211 5.02 8.98 -34.40
CA ARG A 211 5.70 8.48 -35.61
C ARG A 211 4.71 8.13 -36.72
N ILE A 212 3.65 7.41 -36.37
CA ILE A 212 2.61 6.99 -37.33
C ILE A 212 1.86 8.21 -37.85
N LEU A 213 1.55 9.17 -36.98
CA LEU A 213 0.88 10.41 -37.36
C LEU A 213 1.75 11.24 -38.32
N LYS A 214 3.04 11.45 -38.01
CA LYS A 214 3.96 12.20 -38.89
C LYS A 214 4.08 11.52 -40.26
N ALA A 215 4.32 10.20 -40.30
CA ALA A 215 4.42 9.45 -41.54
C ALA A 215 3.10 9.44 -42.36
N SER A 216 1.97 9.41 -41.66
CA SER A 216 0.64 9.48 -42.27
C SER A 216 0.38 10.82 -42.94
N ILE A 217 0.61 11.91 -42.19
CA ILE A 217 0.45 13.28 -42.68
C ILE A 217 1.37 13.48 -43.87
N GLU A 218 2.65 13.09 -43.75
CA GLU A 218 3.62 13.22 -44.83
C GLU A 218 3.18 12.52 -46.11
N LYS A 219 2.78 11.26 -46.03
CA LYS A 219 2.34 10.49 -47.19
C LYS A 219 1.11 11.11 -47.87
N GLU A 220 0.15 11.58 -47.09
CA GLU A 220 -1.07 12.22 -47.63
C GLU A 220 -0.77 13.61 -48.21
N SER A 221 0.07 14.42 -47.55
CA SER A 221 0.54 15.71 -48.05
C SER A 221 1.30 15.56 -49.37
N GLN A 222 2.20 14.59 -49.48
CA GLN A 222 2.89 14.26 -50.74
C GLN A 222 1.92 13.93 -51.87
N ARG A 223 0.89 13.11 -51.57
CA ARG A 223 -0.13 12.73 -52.54
C ARG A 223 -0.95 13.94 -53.01
N ARG A 224 -1.34 14.84 -52.10
CA ARG A 224 -2.09 16.06 -52.41
C ARG A 224 -1.25 17.04 -53.21
N ALA A 225 -0.04 17.35 -52.76
CA ALA A 225 0.89 18.24 -53.46
C ALA A 225 1.12 17.78 -54.90
N LEU A 226 1.39 16.48 -55.11
CA LEU A 226 1.57 15.90 -56.44
C LEU A 226 0.30 15.98 -57.29
N THR A 227 -0.87 15.73 -56.71
CA THR A 227 -2.15 15.81 -57.44
C THR A 227 -2.45 17.24 -57.91
N ILE A 228 -2.17 18.22 -57.05
CA ILE A 228 -2.33 19.64 -57.38
C ILE A 228 -1.32 20.04 -58.47
N ALA A 229 -0.05 19.62 -58.35
CA ALA A 229 0.98 19.90 -59.34
C ALA A 229 0.65 19.27 -60.71
N ARG A 230 0.15 18.03 -60.75
CA ARG A 230 -0.33 17.38 -61.99
C ARG A 230 -1.50 18.13 -62.61
N THR A 231 -2.44 18.61 -61.79
CA THR A 231 -3.58 19.40 -62.27
C THR A 231 -3.08 20.72 -62.86
N LEU A 232 -2.15 21.39 -62.17
CA LEU A 232 -1.52 22.62 -62.63
C LEU A 232 -0.76 22.44 -63.96
N ALA A 233 0.01 21.35 -64.09
CA ALA A 233 0.69 20.97 -65.33
C ALA A 233 -0.31 20.76 -66.48
N LYS A 234 -1.41 20.03 -66.22
CA LYS A 234 -2.44 19.75 -67.21
C LYS A 234 -3.14 21.01 -67.71
N VAL A 235 -3.51 21.93 -66.82
CA VAL A 235 -4.19 23.19 -67.18
C VAL A 235 -3.28 24.09 -68.02
N ASN A 236 -2.00 24.16 -67.67
CA ASN A 236 -1.06 25.07 -68.34
C ASN A 236 -0.44 24.48 -69.62
N ARG A 237 -0.67 23.21 -69.93
CA ARG A 237 -0.13 22.55 -71.12
C ARG A 237 -0.52 23.27 -72.41
N ALA A 238 -1.80 23.56 -72.62
CA ALA A 238 -2.25 24.19 -73.86
C ALA A 238 -1.73 25.64 -74.04
N PRO A 239 -1.83 26.55 -73.03
CA PRO A 239 -1.24 27.89 -73.11
C PRO A 239 0.26 27.87 -73.40
N LEU A 240 1.02 26.96 -72.78
CA LEU A 240 2.46 26.82 -72.98
C LEU A 240 2.80 26.34 -74.39
N SER A 241 2.05 25.38 -74.96
CA SER A 241 2.28 24.95 -76.35
C SER A 241 2.02 26.04 -77.39
N GLN A 242 1.13 26.98 -77.07
CA GLN A 242 0.71 28.04 -77.98
C GLN A 242 1.53 29.34 -77.78
N GLY A 243 2.49 29.35 -76.84
CA GLY A 243 3.26 30.54 -76.49
C GLY A 243 2.42 31.67 -75.88
N MET A 244 1.23 31.36 -75.34
CA MET A 244 0.33 32.34 -74.73
C MET A 244 0.72 32.58 -73.28
N GLU A 245 1.80 33.32 -73.05
CA GLU A 245 2.32 33.56 -71.68
C GLU A 245 1.31 34.23 -70.75
N SER A 246 0.46 35.12 -71.28
CA SER A 246 -0.61 35.79 -70.52
C SER A 246 -1.74 34.86 -70.07
N ALA A 247 -1.84 33.66 -70.65
CA ALA A 247 -2.85 32.66 -70.32
C ALA A 247 -2.33 31.59 -69.34
N ILE A 248 -1.06 31.64 -68.94
CA ILE A 248 -0.49 30.75 -67.92
C ILE A 248 -1.03 31.18 -66.55
N ASN A 249 -1.65 30.25 -65.82
CA ASN A 249 -2.34 30.53 -64.57
C ASN A 249 -1.99 29.52 -63.47
N VAL A 250 -1.72 30.02 -62.26
CA VAL A 250 -1.44 29.22 -61.05
C VAL A 250 -2.49 29.39 -59.95
N ASP A 251 -3.51 30.23 -60.16
CA ASP A 251 -4.55 30.57 -59.17
C ASP A 251 -5.36 29.35 -58.75
N ILE A 252 -5.60 28.41 -59.68
CA ILE A 252 -6.33 27.17 -59.39
C ILE A 252 -5.60 26.38 -58.28
N ALA A 253 -4.28 26.25 -58.38
CA ALA A 253 -3.47 25.60 -57.35
C ALA A 253 -3.30 26.49 -56.11
N SER A 254 -3.12 27.80 -56.28
CA SER A 254 -2.89 28.73 -55.16
C SER A 254 -4.09 28.88 -54.22
N ARG A 255 -5.30 28.52 -54.67
CA ARG A 255 -6.52 28.53 -53.84
C ARG A 255 -6.76 27.21 -53.10
N GLU A 256 -6.00 26.16 -53.40
CA GLU A 256 -6.17 24.87 -52.74
C GLU A 256 -5.69 24.94 -51.27
N PRO A 257 -6.43 24.34 -50.32
CA PRO A 257 -6.04 24.35 -48.91
C PRO A 257 -4.67 23.69 -48.69
N GLY A 258 -3.76 24.44 -48.09
CA GLY A 258 -2.40 24.00 -47.79
C GLY A 258 -1.37 24.37 -48.86
N VAL A 259 -1.75 24.96 -50.00
CA VAL A 259 -0.76 25.43 -50.98
C VAL A 259 -0.21 26.79 -50.52
N GLU A 260 1.09 26.85 -50.25
CA GLU A 260 1.79 28.10 -49.93
C GLU A 260 2.25 28.82 -51.19
N GLN A 261 2.73 28.07 -52.17
CA GLN A 261 3.18 28.62 -53.46
C GLN A 261 2.87 27.64 -54.57
N ALA A 262 2.43 28.17 -55.71
CA ALA A 262 2.29 27.44 -56.96
C ALA A 262 3.03 28.21 -58.06
N LEU A 263 3.91 27.53 -58.79
CA LEU A 263 4.78 28.14 -59.79
C LEU A 263 4.75 27.33 -61.09
N ILE A 264 4.87 28.03 -62.22
CA ILE A 264 5.29 27.43 -63.49
C ILE A 264 6.71 27.89 -63.74
N ILE A 265 7.60 26.96 -64.05
CA ILE A 265 9.05 27.19 -64.15
C ILE A 265 9.52 26.70 -65.50
N ASP A 266 10.32 27.49 -66.19
CA ASP A 266 10.88 27.11 -67.48
C ASP A 266 11.91 25.96 -67.32
N SER A 267 11.90 25.04 -68.28
CA SER A 267 12.79 23.87 -68.25
C SER A 267 14.26 24.19 -68.56
N VAL A 268 14.56 25.27 -69.28
CA VAL A 268 15.89 25.63 -69.79
C VAL A 268 16.63 26.54 -68.83
N ASP A 269 16.09 27.73 -68.57
CA ASP A 269 16.74 28.74 -67.72
C ASP A 269 16.35 28.60 -66.24
N GLY A 270 15.23 27.95 -65.94
CA GLY A 270 14.73 27.77 -64.58
C GLY A 270 14.01 28.99 -64.02
N ASN A 271 13.69 29.95 -64.87
CA ASN A 271 12.98 31.15 -64.47
C ASN A 271 11.50 30.85 -64.25
N ILE A 272 10.88 31.59 -63.33
CA ILE A 272 9.44 31.54 -63.09
C ILE A 272 8.73 32.12 -64.32
N LYS A 273 7.77 31.39 -64.90
CA LYS A 273 6.82 31.85 -65.92
C LYS A 273 5.50 32.31 -65.33
N ALA A 274 5.06 31.70 -64.23
CA ALA A 274 3.88 32.13 -63.49
C ALA A 274 4.06 31.85 -61.98
N PRO A 275 3.51 32.68 -61.09
CA PRO A 275 2.63 33.82 -61.35
C PRO A 275 3.35 35.01 -61.99
N ALA A 276 2.60 35.83 -62.74
CA ALA A 276 3.15 36.98 -63.47
C ALA A 276 3.90 37.98 -62.56
N SER A 277 3.50 38.09 -61.29
CA SER A 277 4.14 38.95 -60.28
C SER A 277 5.59 38.57 -59.98
N ARG A 278 5.99 37.32 -60.25
CA ARG A 278 7.35 36.80 -60.04
C ARG A 278 8.00 36.30 -61.33
N ALA A 279 7.40 36.57 -62.48
CA ALA A 279 7.92 36.12 -63.77
C ALA A 279 9.34 36.65 -64.01
N GLY A 280 10.22 35.80 -64.55
CA GLY A 280 11.63 36.11 -64.81
C GLY A 280 12.56 36.00 -63.60
N GLN A 281 12.04 35.76 -62.39
CA GLN A 281 12.86 35.50 -61.21
C GLN A 281 13.26 34.02 -61.13
N VAL A 282 14.43 33.73 -60.57
CA VAL A 282 14.82 32.36 -60.20
C VAL A 282 14.14 31.99 -58.87
N PRO A 283 13.47 30.83 -58.76
CA PRO A 283 12.91 30.38 -57.50
C PRO A 283 14.04 30.07 -56.49
N ASP A 284 13.93 30.60 -55.28
CA ASP A 284 14.85 30.29 -54.16
C ASP A 284 14.46 28.95 -53.50
N LEU A 285 14.51 27.87 -54.28
CA LEU A 285 14.05 26.54 -53.88
C LEU A 285 15.02 25.47 -54.40
N PRO A 286 15.97 25.00 -53.55
CA PRO A 286 17.05 24.11 -53.98
C PRO A 286 16.59 22.83 -54.69
N PHE A 287 15.47 22.24 -54.25
CA PHE A 287 14.95 21.00 -54.83
C PHE A 287 14.53 21.13 -56.29
N ILE A 288 14.19 22.34 -56.75
CA ILE A 288 13.77 22.58 -58.13
C ILE A 288 14.95 22.38 -59.08
N HIS A 289 16.15 22.79 -58.69
CA HIS A 289 17.35 22.60 -59.49
C HIS A 289 17.73 21.12 -59.63
N GLU A 290 17.57 20.34 -58.56
CA GLU A 290 17.83 18.90 -58.54
C GLU A 290 16.79 18.15 -59.38
N ALA A 291 15.51 18.41 -59.15
CA ALA A 291 14.41 17.75 -59.86
C ALA A 291 14.38 18.05 -61.37
N ARG A 292 14.80 19.26 -61.77
CA ARG A 292 14.97 19.62 -63.20
C ARG A 292 15.99 18.75 -63.93
N ARG A 293 17.03 18.25 -63.24
CA ARG A 293 18.02 17.35 -63.85
C ARG A 293 17.46 15.97 -64.14
N GLU A 294 16.49 15.51 -63.35
CA GLU A 294 15.92 14.16 -63.49
C GLU A 294 14.87 14.07 -64.60
N GLY A 295 14.22 15.17 -64.96
CA GLY A 295 13.21 15.20 -66.03
C GLY A 295 11.92 14.44 -65.70
N LYS A 296 11.68 14.09 -64.44
CA LYS A 296 10.53 13.29 -63.98
C LYS A 296 9.75 14.03 -62.90
N GLU A 297 8.60 13.46 -62.52
CA GLU A 297 7.89 13.90 -61.33
C GLU A 297 8.75 13.66 -60.09
N VAL A 298 8.89 14.69 -59.26
CA VAL A 298 9.64 14.64 -58.02
C VAL A 298 8.76 15.16 -56.89
N VAL A 299 8.75 14.44 -55.78
CA VAL A 299 8.14 14.91 -54.54
C VAL A 299 9.19 14.80 -53.46
N THR A 300 9.46 15.90 -52.77
CA THR A 300 10.42 15.93 -51.68
C THR A 300 9.88 16.72 -50.51
N GLN A 301 10.36 16.38 -49.33
CA GLN A 301 10.22 17.23 -48.17
C GLN A 301 11.25 18.36 -48.26
N ILE A 302 10.81 19.61 -48.14
CA ILE A 302 11.69 20.80 -48.17
C ILE A 302 12.20 21.07 -46.75
N ASP A 303 11.29 21.02 -45.77
CA ASP A 303 11.58 21.13 -44.34
C ASP A 303 10.56 20.31 -43.51
N ASP A 304 10.62 20.43 -42.18
CA ASP A 304 9.75 19.65 -41.26
C ASP A 304 8.22 19.88 -41.46
N GLY A 305 7.81 20.92 -42.20
CA GLY A 305 6.40 21.30 -42.37
C GLY A 305 5.94 21.47 -43.81
N THR A 306 6.83 21.43 -44.81
CA THR A 306 6.47 21.63 -46.22
C THR A 306 6.96 20.54 -47.17
N ILE A 307 6.10 20.21 -48.13
CA ILE A 307 6.36 19.30 -49.23
C ILE A 307 6.44 20.09 -50.54
N GLY A 308 7.51 19.87 -51.31
CA GLY A 308 7.64 20.32 -52.69
C GLY A 308 7.25 19.20 -53.64
N ALA A 309 6.33 19.49 -54.58
CA ALA A 309 6.01 18.61 -55.70
C ALA A 309 6.32 19.32 -57.02
N LEU A 310 7.04 18.63 -57.91
CA LEU A 310 7.41 19.12 -59.23
C LEU A 310 6.93 18.13 -60.28
N VAL A 311 6.21 18.60 -61.30
CA VAL A 311 5.68 17.77 -62.39
C VAL A 311 6.10 18.38 -63.73
N PRO A 312 6.76 17.61 -64.62
CA PRO A 312 7.15 18.11 -65.94
C PRO A 312 5.92 18.33 -66.82
N ILE A 313 6.00 19.36 -67.65
CA ILE A 313 5.04 19.67 -68.71
C ILE A 313 5.71 19.35 -70.04
N GLU A 314 5.24 18.28 -70.66
CA GLU A 314 5.85 17.71 -71.86
C GLU A 314 5.02 17.99 -73.11
N PHE A 315 5.72 18.22 -74.22
CA PHE A 315 5.14 18.39 -75.55
C PHE A 315 5.74 17.39 -76.53
N TYR A 316 4.91 16.91 -77.44
CA TYR A 316 5.40 16.11 -78.56
C TYR A 316 6.18 17.01 -79.51
N ASN A 317 7.47 16.73 -79.70
CA ASN A 317 8.27 17.36 -80.72
C ASN A 317 8.19 16.54 -82.02
N PRO A 318 7.55 17.05 -83.08
CA PRO A 318 7.41 16.34 -84.35
C PRO A 318 8.73 16.16 -85.09
N GLU A 319 9.76 16.96 -84.81
CA GLU A 319 11.07 16.86 -85.46
C GLU A 319 11.91 15.71 -84.88
N THR A 320 11.79 15.46 -83.58
CA THR A 320 12.54 14.39 -82.88
C THR A 320 11.70 13.12 -82.65
N GLY A 321 10.38 13.20 -82.82
CA GLY A 321 9.44 12.10 -82.57
C GLY A 321 9.28 11.76 -81.07
N SER A 322 9.72 12.63 -80.16
CA SER A 322 9.78 12.38 -78.72
C SER A 322 9.04 13.44 -77.91
N GLN A 323 8.60 13.10 -76.69
CA GLN A 323 8.14 14.10 -75.72
C GLN A 323 9.35 14.87 -75.18
N ALA A 324 9.28 16.20 -75.21
CA ALA A 324 10.29 17.09 -74.64
C ALA A 324 9.67 17.87 -73.48
N VAL A 325 10.37 17.93 -72.34
CA VAL A 325 9.96 18.78 -71.20
C VAL A 325 10.24 20.24 -71.57
N THR A 326 9.24 21.10 -71.42
CA THR A 326 9.37 22.54 -71.75
C THR A 326 9.18 23.43 -70.53
N ALA A 327 8.40 22.98 -69.55
CA ALA A 327 8.24 23.66 -68.27
C ALA A 327 7.97 22.64 -67.16
N TYR A 328 7.96 23.11 -65.92
CA TYR A 328 7.57 22.35 -64.75
C TYR A 328 6.49 23.09 -63.97
N ALA A 329 5.50 22.35 -63.49
CA ALA A 329 4.56 22.82 -62.48
C ALA A 329 5.11 22.47 -61.09
N ALA A 330 5.38 23.49 -60.28
CA ALA A 330 5.85 23.33 -58.91
C ALA A 330 4.76 23.74 -57.90
N VAL A 331 4.58 22.95 -56.86
CA VAL A 331 3.66 23.22 -55.76
C VAL A 331 4.40 23.03 -54.45
N ILE A 332 4.30 24.02 -53.56
CA ILE A 332 4.80 23.98 -52.18
C ILE A 332 3.59 23.86 -51.28
N TYR A 333 3.54 22.78 -50.50
CA TYR A 333 2.38 22.37 -49.74
C TYR A 333 2.71 22.26 -48.25
N ASN A 334 1.96 22.98 -47.42
CA ASN A 334 2.03 22.94 -45.96
C ASN A 334 1.33 21.70 -45.40
N MET A 335 2.04 20.92 -44.60
CA MET A 335 1.54 19.66 -44.03
C MET A 335 0.52 19.87 -42.90
N GLY A 336 0.54 21.04 -42.24
CA GLY A 336 -0.32 21.39 -41.11
C GLY A 336 -1.78 21.69 -41.49
N SER A 337 -2.10 21.79 -42.78
CA SER A 337 -3.48 22.03 -43.24
C SER A 337 -4.36 20.78 -43.30
N LEU A 338 -3.81 19.59 -43.02
CA LEU A 338 -4.58 18.34 -43.04
C LEU A 338 -5.36 18.13 -41.73
N ALA A 339 -6.66 17.90 -41.86
CA ALA A 339 -7.46 17.34 -40.77
C ALA A 339 -7.07 15.87 -40.54
N VAL A 340 -6.91 15.48 -39.26
CA VAL A 340 -6.51 14.13 -38.86
C VAL A 340 -7.65 13.14 -39.19
N ASP A 341 -7.29 12.00 -39.78
CA ASP A 341 -8.21 10.93 -40.19
C ASP A 341 -8.73 10.13 -38.97
N ASP A 342 -10.05 10.15 -38.70
CA ASP A 342 -10.67 9.53 -37.51
C ASP A 342 -10.45 8.01 -37.41
N SER A 343 -10.37 7.32 -38.55
CA SER A 343 -10.21 5.87 -38.61
C SER A 343 -8.85 5.38 -38.09
N ARG A 344 -7.78 6.19 -38.23
CA ARG A 344 -6.44 5.84 -37.76
C ARG A 344 -6.27 6.10 -36.28
N THR A 345 -6.93 7.13 -35.76
CA THR A 345 -7.02 7.41 -34.32
C THR A 345 -7.58 6.20 -33.56
N LEU A 346 -8.59 5.52 -34.12
CA LEU A 346 -9.17 4.30 -33.54
C LEU A 346 -8.15 3.15 -33.45
N SER A 347 -7.40 2.88 -34.51
CA SER A 347 -6.40 1.79 -34.51
C SER A 347 -5.27 2.02 -33.49
N LEU A 348 -4.83 3.27 -33.36
CA LEU A 348 -3.79 3.67 -32.41
C LEU A 348 -4.27 3.63 -30.96
N PHE A 349 -5.54 3.95 -30.73
CA PHE A 349 -6.20 3.78 -29.44
C PHE A 349 -6.24 2.31 -29.01
N ILE A 350 -6.63 1.41 -29.92
CA ILE A 350 -6.68 -0.03 -29.64
C ILE A 350 -5.27 -0.56 -29.30
N GLN A 351 -4.24 -0.18 -30.08
CA GLN A 351 -2.87 -0.58 -29.80
C GLN A 351 -2.40 -0.08 -28.42
N THR A 352 -2.70 1.19 -28.10
CA THR A 352 -2.39 1.80 -26.80
C THR A 352 -3.05 1.05 -25.65
N PHE A 353 -4.32 0.68 -25.82
CA PHE A 353 -5.06 -0.10 -24.84
C PHE A 353 -4.39 -1.46 -24.57
N PHE A 354 -3.99 -2.19 -25.61
CA PHE A 354 -3.29 -3.47 -25.45
C PHE A 354 -1.93 -3.32 -24.77
N ILE A 355 -1.15 -2.30 -25.13
CA ILE A 355 0.13 -2.00 -24.47
C ILE A 355 -0.11 -1.71 -22.99
N ALA A 356 -1.10 -0.87 -22.66
CA ALA A 356 -1.46 -0.55 -21.30
C ALA A 356 -1.89 -1.79 -20.51
N LEU A 357 -2.66 -2.69 -21.11
CA LEU A 357 -3.08 -3.94 -20.48
C LEU A 357 -1.89 -4.85 -20.18
N ILE A 358 -0.93 -4.98 -21.11
CA ILE A 358 0.27 -5.80 -20.91
C ILE A 358 1.16 -5.21 -19.82
N VAL A 359 1.52 -3.93 -19.94
CA VAL A 359 2.38 -3.23 -18.97
C VAL A 359 1.72 -3.20 -17.59
N GLY A 360 0.42 -2.89 -17.55
CA GLY A 360 -0.37 -2.91 -16.33
C GLY A 360 -0.39 -4.28 -15.67
N SER A 361 -0.57 -5.35 -16.45
CA SER A 361 -0.54 -6.72 -15.92
C SER A 361 0.82 -7.11 -15.33
N ILE A 362 1.92 -6.70 -15.99
CA ILE A 362 3.29 -6.96 -15.50
C ILE A 362 3.56 -6.19 -14.20
N LEU A 363 3.24 -4.89 -14.17
CA LEU A 363 3.45 -4.07 -12.97
C LEU A 363 2.53 -4.50 -11.83
N PHE A 364 1.29 -4.87 -12.12
CA PHE A 364 0.36 -5.44 -11.15
C PHE A 364 0.92 -6.73 -10.55
N PHE A 365 1.48 -7.63 -11.36
CA PHE A 365 2.11 -8.86 -10.85
C PHE A 365 3.22 -8.55 -9.83
N PHE A 366 4.10 -7.60 -10.12
CA PHE A 366 5.16 -7.21 -9.20
C PHE A 366 4.64 -6.50 -7.95
N LEU A 367 3.66 -5.60 -8.09
CA LEU A 367 3.04 -4.93 -6.95
C LEU A 367 2.32 -5.94 -6.04
N TYR A 368 1.59 -6.89 -6.63
CA TYR A 368 0.97 -8.00 -5.90
C TYR A 368 2.02 -8.80 -5.14
N LYS A 369 3.15 -9.15 -5.78
CA LYS A 369 4.25 -9.86 -5.14
C LYS A 369 4.91 -9.05 -4.01
N ALA A 370 5.05 -7.74 -4.16
CA ALA A 370 5.55 -6.85 -3.11
C ALA A 370 4.65 -6.84 -1.87
N ILE A 371 3.33 -7.00 -2.05
CA ILE A 371 2.33 -7.06 -0.96
C ILE A 371 2.28 -8.46 -0.33
N GLU A 372 2.26 -9.49 -1.17
CA GLU A 372 2.12 -10.88 -0.74
C GLU A 372 3.32 -11.34 0.10
N PHE A 373 4.53 -10.93 -0.27
CA PHE A 373 5.76 -11.45 0.32
C PHE A 373 5.90 -11.15 1.83
N PRO A 374 5.72 -9.92 2.33
CA PRO A 374 5.74 -9.63 3.77
C PRO A 374 4.72 -10.46 4.56
N ILE A 375 3.49 -10.61 4.03
CA ILE A 375 2.41 -11.35 4.68
C ILE A 375 2.74 -12.83 4.75
N ARG A 376 3.24 -13.41 3.65
CA ARG A 376 3.64 -14.82 3.60
C ARG A 376 4.83 -15.09 4.53
N SER A 377 5.81 -14.20 4.55
CA SER A 377 6.96 -14.28 5.46
C SER A 377 6.51 -14.26 6.91
N LEU A 378 5.60 -13.35 7.27
CA LEU A 378 5.03 -13.27 8.61
C LEU A 378 4.27 -14.56 8.98
N ASN A 379 3.49 -15.13 8.07
CA ASN A 379 2.76 -16.38 8.32
C ASN A 379 3.73 -17.55 8.60
N VAL A 380 4.82 -17.68 7.84
CA VAL A 380 5.86 -18.69 8.08
C VAL A 380 6.57 -18.48 9.42
N GLN A 381 6.88 -17.22 9.77
CA GLN A 381 7.46 -16.90 11.07
C GLN A 381 6.50 -17.25 12.21
N LEU A 382 5.20 -16.96 12.05
CA LEU A 382 4.15 -17.28 13.03
C LEU A 382 3.99 -18.79 13.24
N ASP A 383 3.98 -19.58 12.16
CA ASP A 383 3.92 -21.04 12.26
C ASP A 383 5.14 -21.62 13.02
N ARG A 384 6.34 -21.07 12.80
CA ARG A 384 7.53 -21.48 13.56
C ARG A 384 7.46 -21.03 15.02
N ALA A 385 7.06 -19.79 15.27
CA ALA A 385 6.92 -19.21 16.60
C ALA A 385 5.93 -20.03 17.45
N LEU A 386 4.80 -20.42 16.88
CA LEU A 386 3.81 -21.29 17.53
C LEU A 386 4.35 -22.71 17.80
N LYS A 387 5.13 -23.29 16.88
CA LYS A 387 5.71 -24.63 17.06
C LYS A 387 6.84 -24.68 18.08
N GLU A 388 7.65 -23.62 18.13
CA GLU A 388 8.84 -23.53 18.97
C GLU A 388 8.59 -22.75 20.27
N ASN A 389 7.34 -22.31 20.49
CA ASN A 389 6.91 -21.51 21.64
C ASN A 389 7.75 -20.23 21.83
N ARG A 390 8.08 -19.56 20.72
CA ARG A 390 8.83 -18.29 20.69
C ARG A 390 7.90 -17.12 20.37
N ASP A 391 8.31 -15.92 20.73
CA ASP A 391 7.60 -14.65 20.51
C ASP A 391 8.43 -13.64 19.70
N ASP A 392 9.39 -14.12 18.90
CA ASP A 392 10.41 -13.30 18.24
C ASP A 392 10.09 -12.98 16.77
N LEU A 393 8.82 -12.77 16.40
CA LEU A 393 8.48 -12.34 15.04
C LEU A 393 9.14 -11.00 14.74
N LYS A 394 9.83 -10.91 13.61
CA LYS A 394 10.52 -9.68 13.17
C LYS A 394 9.97 -9.17 11.86
N THR A 395 9.79 -7.85 11.77
CA THR A 395 9.49 -7.15 10.51
C THR A 395 10.55 -6.11 10.22
N SER A 396 11.26 -6.27 9.11
CA SER A 396 12.16 -5.24 8.56
C SER A 396 11.45 -4.29 7.59
N TYR A 397 10.15 -4.48 7.35
CA TYR A 397 9.38 -3.72 6.40
C TYR A 397 8.85 -2.42 7.01
N LEU A 398 8.97 -1.32 6.28
CA LEU A 398 8.44 0.01 6.58
C LEU A 398 6.94 0.08 6.23
N PHE A 399 6.15 -0.78 6.88
CA PHE A 399 4.70 -0.83 6.73
C PHE A 399 4.04 -0.78 8.12
N PRO A 400 3.68 0.43 8.62
CA PRO A 400 3.22 0.61 10.00
C PRO A 400 2.04 -0.27 10.42
N PRO A 401 0.99 -0.49 9.59
CA PRO A 401 -0.08 -1.43 9.93
C PRO A 401 0.41 -2.86 10.18
N LEU A 402 1.38 -3.34 9.40
CA LEU A 402 1.96 -4.67 9.56
C LEU A 402 2.84 -4.74 10.81
N GLN A 403 3.66 -3.72 11.08
CA GLN A 403 4.47 -3.64 12.28
C GLN A 403 3.61 -3.71 13.55
N LYS A 404 2.50 -2.95 13.58
CA LYS A 404 1.53 -2.97 14.68
C LYS A 404 0.88 -4.35 14.84
N LEU A 405 0.53 -5.00 13.72
CA LEU A 405 0.01 -6.36 13.74
C LEU A 405 1.02 -7.34 14.35
N VAL A 406 2.29 -7.27 13.95
CA VAL A 406 3.35 -8.15 14.50
C VAL A 406 3.57 -7.93 15.99
N SER A 407 3.61 -6.68 16.44
CA SER A 407 3.70 -6.34 17.86
C SER A 407 2.55 -6.96 18.68
N ASN A 408 1.33 -6.91 18.15
CA ASN A 408 0.16 -7.51 18.81
C ASN A 408 0.25 -9.04 18.82
N ILE A 409 0.74 -9.66 17.72
CA ILE A 409 0.90 -11.10 17.64
C ILE A 409 1.99 -11.58 18.61
N ASN A 410 3.14 -10.92 18.68
CA ASN A 410 4.18 -11.24 19.66
C ASN A 410 3.63 -11.17 21.08
N SER A 411 2.91 -10.09 21.41
CA SER A 411 2.25 -9.95 22.72
C SER A 411 1.27 -11.10 23.02
N ALA A 412 0.58 -11.63 22.00
CA ALA A 412 -0.31 -12.78 22.16
C ALA A 412 0.47 -14.11 22.31
N LEU A 413 1.55 -14.30 21.53
CA LEU A 413 2.42 -15.46 21.62
C LEU A 413 3.09 -15.57 22.99
N SER A 414 3.63 -14.47 23.52
CA SER A 414 4.24 -14.43 24.85
C SER A 414 3.25 -14.85 25.95
N ARG A 415 1.97 -14.51 25.79
CA ARG A 415 0.89 -14.91 26.72
C ARG A 415 0.51 -16.38 26.60
N MET A 416 0.62 -16.97 25.40
CA MET A 416 0.28 -18.38 25.17
C MET A 416 1.40 -19.33 25.61
N GLY A 417 2.67 -18.90 25.52
CA GLY A 417 3.81 -19.76 25.81
C GLY A 417 4.14 -19.98 27.28
N GLY A 418 3.43 -19.32 28.22
CA GLY A 418 3.76 -19.29 29.64
C GLY A 418 3.30 -20.47 30.50
N ASP A 419 2.60 -21.48 29.95
CA ASP A 419 1.84 -22.44 30.77
C ASP A 419 2.37 -23.89 30.85
N ASP A 420 3.50 -24.29 30.23
CA ASP A 420 3.99 -25.69 30.31
C ASP A 420 5.45 -25.86 30.82
N MET A 421 5.53 -26.33 32.08
CA MET A 421 6.53 -27.16 32.78
C MET A 421 8.01 -27.17 32.33
N GLY A 422 8.87 -26.77 33.28
CA GLY A 422 10.02 -27.59 33.69
C GLY A 422 11.36 -27.32 33.02
N GLY A 423 12.14 -26.41 33.60
CA GLY A 423 13.60 -26.44 33.58
C GLY A 423 14.29 -26.08 32.27
N GLY A 424 14.80 -24.85 32.17
CA GLY A 424 15.82 -24.53 31.18
C GLY A 424 15.84 -23.06 30.76
N ARG A 425 16.74 -22.29 31.40
CA ARG A 425 17.15 -20.91 31.10
C ARG A 425 16.03 -19.87 31.18
N ALA A 426 16.07 -19.08 32.27
CA ALA A 426 15.43 -17.78 32.34
C ALA A 426 15.85 -16.93 31.13
N MET A 427 14.99 -16.85 30.13
CA MET A 427 15.06 -15.82 29.10
C MET A 427 14.40 -14.57 29.69
N GLU A 428 15.12 -13.47 29.67
CA GLU A 428 14.67 -12.18 30.16
C GLU A 428 13.55 -11.66 29.25
N TYR A 429 12.31 -11.74 29.74
CA TYR A 429 11.10 -11.29 29.05
C TYR A 429 11.09 -9.77 28.92
N ASP A 430 11.03 -9.24 27.69
CA ASP A 430 10.84 -7.80 27.46
C ASP A 430 9.36 -7.43 27.68
N ARG A 431 9.02 -7.12 28.94
CA ARG A 431 7.68 -6.68 29.37
C ARG A 431 7.40 -5.20 29.09
N SER A 432 8.23 -4.52 28.28
CA SER A 432 8.08 -3.09 27.94
C SER A 432 6.70 -2.75 27.36
N SER A 433 6.12 -3.64 26.55
CA SER A 433 4.77 -3.45 25.97
C SER A 433 3.65 -3.57 27.00
N GLU A 434 3.79 -4.41 28.02
CA GLU A 434 2.83 -4.50 29.13
C GLU A 434 2.90 -3.26 30.01
N LEU A 435 4.12 -2.85 30.35
CA LEU A 435 4.40 -1.63 31.11
C LEU A 435 3.81 -0.39 30.43
N SER A 436 3.99 -0.25 29.11
CA SER A 436 3.42 0.87 28.37
C SER A 436 1.91 0.90 28.43
N ASN A 437 1.23 -0.24 28.33
CA ASN A 437 -0.23 -0.29 28.43
C ASN A 437 -0.71 0.03 29.84
N LEU A 438 -0.01 -0.44 30.87
CA LEU A 438 -0.32 -0.14 32.27
C LEU A 438 -0.21 1.36 32.54
N VAL A 439 0.89 2.00 32.11
CA VAL A 439 1.12 3.43 32.31
C VAL A 439 0.00 4.28 31.67
N GLN A 440 -0.46 3.93 30.47
CA GLN A 440 -1.53 4.65 29.77
C GLN A 440 -2.93 4.48 30.40
N LEU A 441 -3.13 3.45 31.22
CA LEU A 441 -4.42 3.20 31.89
C LEU A 441 -4.55 3.92 33.25
N VAL A 442 -3.44 4.44 33.78
CA VAL A 442 -3.42 5.15 35.07
C VAL A 442 -3.95 6.58 34.89
N GLY A 443 -4.98 6.94 35.65
CA GLY A 443 -5.66 8.26 35.56
C GLY A 443 -4.98 9.41 36.29
N PHE A 444 -3.74 9.23 36.73
CA PHE A 444 -2.87 10.23 37.37
C PHE A 444 -1.47 10.13 36.78
N GLY A 445 -0.59 11.11 37.03
CA GLY A 445 0.71 11.15 36.37
C GLY A 445 1.50 9.87 36.64
N CYS A 446 1.90 9.16 35.59
CA CYS A 446 2.54 7.85 35.69
C CYS A 446 3.68 7.71 34.67
N MET A 447 4.76 7.09 35.14
CA MET A 447 5.95 6.75 34.35
C MET A 447 6.37 5.31 34.67
N GLY A 448 6.68 4.55 33.63
CA GLY A 448 7.18 3.18 33.73
C GLY A 448 8.68 3.11 33.43
N ILE A 449 9.43 2.46 34.32
CA ILE A 449 10.89 2.36 34.26
C ILE A 449 11.31 0.89 34.33
N THR A 450 12.20 0.44 33.46
CA THR A 450 12.77 -0.92 33.49
C THR A 450 13.75 -1.09 34.65
N ALA A 451 13.66 -2.23 35.34
CA ALA A 451 14.49 -2.47 36.53
C ALA A 451 15.95 -2.83 36.21
N HIS A 452 16.25 -3.31 35.00
CA HIS A 452 17.60 -3.72 34.60
C HIS A 452 18.54 -2.52 34.37
N ASP A 453 18.05 -1.45 33.74
CA ASP A 453 18.86 -0.33 33.24
C ASP A 453 18.28 1.06 33.57
N ASN A 454 17.19 1.12 34.35
CA ASN A 454 16.48 2.36 34.68
C ASN A 454 16.07 3.18 33.43
N THR A 455 15.74 2.49 32.34
CA THR A 455 15.24 3.13 31.12
C THR A 455 13.74 3.41 31.24
N ILE A 456 13.34 4.63 30.90
CA ILE A 456 11.94 5.02 30.86
C ILE A 456 11.29 4.39 29.62
N GLN A 457 10.33 3.49 29.83
CA GLN A 457 9.63 2.79 28.75
C GLN A 457 8.34 3.47 28.33
N ALA A 458 7.68 4.17 29.26
CA ALA A 458 6.43 4.85 28.97
C ALA A 458 6.15 5.99 29.96
N VAL A 459 5.45 7.00 29.48
CA VAL A 459 4.96 8.16 30.24
C VAL A 459 3.54 8.44 29.75
N ASN A 460 2.61 8.70 30.67
CA ASN A 460 1.23 9.04 30.31
C ASN A 460 1.01 10.57 30.17
N PRO A 461 -0.05 11.01 29.48
CA PRO A 461 -0.35 12.43 29.29
C PRO A 461 -0.52 13.21 30.61
N GLU A 462 -1.02 12.56 31.66
CA GLU A 462 -1.18 13.16 32.99
C GLU A 462 0.17 13.52 33.62
N PHE A 463 1.23 12.75 33.35
CA PHE A 463 2.58 13.06 33.82
C PHE A 463 3.18 14.22 33.02
N GLU A 464 2.99 14.23 31.70
CA GLU A 464 3.46 15.32 30.84
C GLU A 464 2.82 16.65 31.23
N SER A 465 1.51 16.67 31.45
CA SER A 465 0.79 17.90 31.81
C SER A 465 1.21 18.50 33.15
N ARG A 466 1.65 17.67 34.11
CA ARG A 466 2.10 18.11 35.45
C ARG A 466 3.55 18.54 35.48
N THR A 467 4.41 17.85 34.74
CA THR A 467 5.86 18.09 34.75
C THR A 467 6.33 19.02 33.64
N GLY A 468 5.52 19.21 32.59
CA GLY A 468 5.90 19.93 31.38
C GLY A 468 6.91 19.17 30.49
N MET A 469 7.25 17.93 30.82
CA MET A 469 8.18 17.11 30.04
C MET A 469 7.43 16.19 29.08
N HIS A 470 7.82 16.18 27.81
CA HIS A 470 7.16 15.38 26.78
C HIS A 470 7.71 13.95 26.71
N SER A 471 6.83 12.96 26.48
CA SER A 471 7.20 11.55 26.34
C SER A 471 8.22 11.31 25.23
N GLN A 472 8.20 12.11 24.15
CA GLN A 472 9.16 11.99 23.04
C GLN A 472 10.61 12.22 23.47
N ASP A 473 10.82 13.02 24.51
CA ASP A 473 12.16 13.36 25.03
C ASP A 473 12.60 12.40 26.16
N LEU A 474 11.64 11.72 26.80
CA LEU A 474 11.86 10.90 27.98
C LEU A 474 11.92 9.40 27.67
N VAL A 475 11.06 8.91 26.77
CA VAL A 475 10.95 7.48 26.47
C VAL A 475 12.22 6.98 25.77
N PHE A 476 12.67 5.80 26.16
CA PHE A 476 13.96 5.18 25.79
C PHE A 476 15.22 5.90 26.30
N GLN A 477 15.08 6.86 27.23
CA GLN A 477 16.20 7.44 27.97
C GLN A 477 16.30 6.84 29.37
N THR A 478 17.52 6.83 29.91
CA THR A 478 17.77 6.48 31.32
C THR A 478 17.32 7.62 32.24
N VAL A 479 16.84 7.30 33.45
CA VAL A 479 16.42 8.28 34.47
C VAL A 479 17.48 9.38 34.72
N ASP A 480 18.77 9.06 34.59
CA ASP A 480 19.86 10.02 34.79
C ASP A 480 19.83 11.23 33.84
N LYS A 481 19.18 11.07 32.67
CA LYS A 481 19.03 12.11 31.64
C LYS A 481 17.83 13.01 31.83
N ILE A 482 17.02 12.80 32.86
CA ILE A 482 15.96 13.75 33.24
C ILE A 482 16.61 15.09 33.62
N ASN A 483 16.18 16.17 32.96
CA ASN A 483 16.73 17.51 33.15
C ASN A 483 16.38 18.10 34.53
N ASP A 484 15.23 17.72 35.10
CA ASP A 484 14.84 18.14 36.44
C ASP A 484 15.63 17.37 37.51
N GLN A 485 16.51 18.09 38.21
CA GLN A 485 17.37 17.52 39.23
C GLN A 485 16.59 16.99 40.45
N ALA A 486 15.52 17.68 40.87
CA ALA A 486 14.75 17.30 42.05
C ALA A 486 13.94 16.02 41.80
N LEU A 487 13.29 15.94 40.64
CA LEU A 487 12.57 14.75 40.21
C LEU A 487 13.52 13.57 40.03
N ARG A 488 14.67 13.77 39.38
CA ARG A 488 15.68 12.71 39.16
C ARG A 488 16.18 12.12 40.48
N LEU A 489 16.51 12.97 41.46
CA LEU A 489 16.98 12.50 42.78
C LEU A 489 15.88 11.74 43.54
N ASN A 490 14.63 12.20 43.45
CA ASN A 490 13.50 11.50 44.06
C ASN A 490 13.26 10.13 43.42
N ILE A 491 13.28 10.03 42.08
CA ILE A 491 13.11 8.75 41.39
C ILE A 491 14.24 7.78 41.75
N ALA A 492 15.49 8.24 41.79
CA ALA A 492 16.63 7.40 42.14
C ALA A 492 16.52 6.83 43.57
N ASP A 493 16.21 7.67 44.55
CA ASP A 493 15.99 7.27 45.95
C ASP A 493 14.81 6.31 46.10
N LEU A 494 13.72 6.56 45.39
CA LEU A 494 12.53 5.71 45.37
C LEU A 494 12.82 4.32 44.78
N ILE A 495 13.54 4.26 43.66
CA ILE A 495 13.97 3.00 43.03
C ILE A 495 14.87 2.22 44.00
N GLU A 496 15.82 2.88 44.66
CA GLU A 496 16.70 2.25 45.64
C GLU A 496 15.89 1.64 46.81
N ARG A 497 14.97 2.39 47.39
CA ARG A 497 14.09 1.91 48.47
C ARG A 497 13.17 0.78 48.01
N CYS A 498 12.57 0.87 46.82
CA CYS A 498 11.78 -0.21 46.26
C CYS A 498 12.61 -1.45 45.92
N THR A 499 13.91 -1.31 45.67
CA THR A 499 14.81 -2.46 45.49
C THR A 499 15.12 -3.15 46.82
N GLN A 500 15.25 -2.39 47.91
CA GLN A 500 15.49 -2.92 49.26
C GLN A 500 14.22 -3.53 49.89
N THR A 501 13.05 -2.94 49.64
CA THR A 501 11.75 -3.41 50.14
C THR A 501 10.72 -3.56 49.00
N PRO A 502 10.81 -4.63 48.17
CA PRO A 502 10.06 -4.74 46.91
C PRO A 502 8.55 -4.92 47.00
N TYR A 503 8.01 -5.14 48.21
CA TYR A 503 6.57 -5.29 48.44
C TYR A 503 5.94 -4.06 49.09
N GLN A 504 6.73 -3.01 49.31
CA GLN A 504 6.25 -1.75 49.88
C GLN A 504 6.28 -0.66 48.82
N ILE A 505 5.28 0.22 48.88
CA ILE A 505 5.27 1.45 48.09
C ILE A 505 6.19 2.43 48.80
N ALA A 506 7.24 2.89 48.12
CA ALA A 506 8.07 3.97 48.63
C ALA A 506 7.45 5.30 48.19
N THR A 507 7.41 6.30 49.07
CA THR A 507 6.87 7.62 48.75
C THR A 507 7.83 8.72 49.19
N ASN A 508 7.77 9.86 48.48
CA ASN A 508 8.42 11.12 48.79
C ASN A 508 7.47 12.29 48.47
N SER A 509 7.83 13.47 48.95
CA SER A 509 7.18 14.73 48.58
C SER A 509 8.04 15.46 47.53
N LEU A 510 7.41 15.92 46.46
CA LEU A 510 8.06 16.62 45.35
C LEU A 510 7.28 17.89 45.01
N GLU A 511 7.96 19.02 44.97
CA GLU A 511 7.35 20.29 44.55
C GLU A 511 7.57 20.51 43.05
N ILE A 512 6.49 20.67 42.29
CA ILE A 512 6.52 20.92 40.85
C ILE A 512 5.68 22.15 40.56
N SER A 513 6.30 23.18 39.96
CA SER A 513 5.61 24.43 39.59
C SER A 513 4.86 25.12 40.74
N GLY A 514 5.33 24.97 41.99
CA GLY A 514 4.73 25.57 43.18
C GLY A 514 3.61 24.76 43.83
N GLU A 515 3.31 23.55 43.32
CA GLU A 515 2.38 22.60 43.94
C GLU A 515 3.14 21.40 44.50
N THR A 516 2.72 20.93 45.68
CA THR A 516 3.28 19.73 46.32
C THR A 516 2.58 18.48 45.81
N TYR A 517 3.37 17.55 45.28
CA TYR A 517 2.97 16.24 44.82
C TYR A 517 3.54 15.17 45.74
N GLU A 518 2.75 14.12 46.00
CA GLU A 518 3.28 12.88 46.53
C GLU A 518 3.77 12.04 45.34
N ILE A 519 5.08 11.80 45.29
CA ILE A 519 5.68 10.90 44.30
C ILE A 519 5.86 9.53 44.94
N ALA A 520 5.25 8.52 44.34
CA ALA A 520 5.29 7.15 44.83
C ALA A 520 5.95 6.23 43.79
N ALA A 521 6.65 5.23 44.28
CA ALA A 521 7.22 4.16 43.48
C ALA A 521 6.73 2.81 43.96
N GLN A 522 6.38 1.96 43.00
CA GLN A 522 6.03 0.57 43.25
C GLN A 522 6.84 -0.35 42.34
N ALA A 523 7.54 -1.31 42.94
CA ALA A 523 8.17 -2.40 42.23
C ALA A 523 7.11 -3.39 41.74
N VAL A 524 7.15 -3.73 40.46
CA VAL A 524 6.28 -4.74 39.87
C VAL A 524 7.11 -5.96 39.51
N HIS A 525 6.66 -7.12 39.98
CA HIS A 525 7.43 -8.34 39.98
C HIS A 525 7.22 -9.18 38.71
N GLY A 526 8.33 -9.76 38.26
CA GLY A 526 8.44 -10.82 37.29
C GLY A 526 8.12 -12.20 37.87
N SER A 527 8.49 -13.25 37.14
CA SER A 527 8.48 -14.62 37.64
C SER A 527 9.52 -14.85 38.75
N GLU A 528 10.66 -14.14 38.72
CA GLU A 528 11.76 -14.34 39.71
C GLU A 528 12.42 -13.05 40.24
N ASN A 529 12.28 -11.89 39.58
CA ASN A 529 12.90 -10.61 39.99
C ASN A 529 11.97 -9.41 39.72
N VAL A 530 12.26 -8.23 40.28
CA VAL A 530 11.59 -6.97 39.92
C VAL A 530 11.79 -6.72 38.43
N SER A 531 10.71 -6.56 37.67
CA SER A 531 10.76 -6.35 36.22
C SER A 531 10.74 -4.87 35.85
N TYR A 532 9.95 -4.07 36.57
CA TYR A 532 9.83 -2.63 36.33
C TYR A 532 9.36 -1.89 37.57
N PHE A 533 9.58 -0.58 37.58
CA PHE A 533 9.08 0.35 38.58
C PHE A 533 7.99 1.22 37.94
N LEU A 534 6.88 1.38 38.65
CA LEU A 534 5.84 2.37 38.34
C LEU A 534 6.05 3.56 39.25
N ILE A 535 6.35 4.71 38.65
CA ILE A 535 6.47 6.00 39.34
C ILE A 535 5.18 6.78 39.12
N THR A 536 4.54 7.20 40.20
CA THR A 536 3.25 7.88 40.15
C THR A 536 3.32 9.23 40.85
N LEU A 537 2.67 10.23 40.27
CA LEU A 537 2.52 11.58 40.80
C LEU A 537 1.07 11.76 41.23
N LEU A 538 0.85 11.72 42.54
CA LEU A 538 -0.43 11.98 43.17
C LEU A 538 -0.45 13.41 43.70
N PRO A 539 -1.58 14.14 43.57
CA PRO A 539 -1.71 15.44 44.22
C PRO A 539 -1.49 15.27 45.72
N GLY A 540 -0.62 16.10 46.32
CA GLY A 540 -0.34 16.04 47.75
C GLY A 540 -1.62 16.24 48.57
N PRO A 541 -1.69 15.75 49.81
CA PRO A 541 -2.86 15.91 50.66
C PRO A 541 -3.15 17.39 50.88
N SER A 542 -4.15 17.93 50.16
CA SER A 542 -4.85 19.14 50.57
C SER A 542 -5.50 18.82 51.90
N GLY A 543 -5.03 19.44 52.99
CA GLY A 543 -5.47 19.15 54.35
C GLY A 543 -6.98 18.93 54.44
N GLY A 544 -7.37 17.69 54.74
CA GLY A 544 -8.78 17.27 54.79
C GLY A 544 -8.89 15.75 54.75
N GLU A 545 -9.08 15.16 55.92
CA GLU A 545 -9.44 13.77 56.28
C GLU A 545 -9.62 12.74 55.15
N ILE A 546 -8.82 11.67 55.26
CA ILE A 546 -9.08 10.37 54.62
C ILE A 546 -10.27 9.71 55.35
N VAL A 547 -11.34 9.38 54.62
CA VAL A 547 -12.41 8.45 55.04
C VAL A 547 -12.61 7.39 53.97
#